data_AF-A0A355DJ51-F1
#
_entry.id   AF-A0A355DJ51-F1
#
_cell.length_a   1.000
_cell.length_b   1.000
_cell.length_c   1.000
_cell.angle_alpha   90.00
_cell.angle_beta   90.00
_cell.angle_gamma   90.00
#
_symmetry.space_group_name_H-M   'P 1'
#
loop_
_entity.id
_entity.type
_entity.pdbx_description
1 polymer ?
#
loop_
_entity_poly.entity_id
_entity_poly.type
_entity_poly.pdbx_seq_one_letter_code
_entity_poly.pdbx_strand_id
1 'polypeptide(L)' 'MNSSLTLSYLEIFAFPQLTSAQPANVDIVVNSNQDTIQPDEFVTLREAIEIVNGTLPLNQLSQAEQKLVIGHSS' A
#
# COMPACT_ATOMS: atom_id res chain seq x y z
N MET A 1 -23.38 -59.30 26.11
CA MET A 1 -23.20 -57.96 26.70
C MET A 1 -21.72 -57.65 26.70
N ASN A 2 -21.27 -56.87 25.73
CA ASN A 2 -19.89 -56.42 25.61
C ASN A 2 -19.87 -55.20 24.69
N SER A 3 -20.21 -54.05 25.28
CA SER A 3 -20.10 -52.76 24.62
C SER A 3 -18.67 -52.25 24.78
N SER A 4 -17.88 -52.28 23.70
CA SER A 4 -16.57 -51.64 23.65
C SER A 4 -16.74 -50.16 23.30
N LEU A 5 -16.35 -49.28 24.22
CA LEU A 5 -16.31 -47.83 23.98
C LEU A 5 -15.01 -47.49 23.26
N THR A 6 -15.08 -47.21 21.95
CA THR A 6 -13.95 -46.65 21.21
C THR A 6 -13.92 -45.14 21.44
N LEU A 7 -13.03 -44.66 22.30
CA LEU A 7 -12.69 -43.23 22.37
C LEU A 7 -11.87 -42.87 21.13
N SER A 8 -12.47 -42.11 20.21
CA SER A 8 -11.76 -41.52 19.08
C SER A 8 -11.05 -40.25 19.57
N TYR A 9 -9.72 -40.23 19.50
CA TYR A 9 -8.91 -39.07 19.86
C TYR A 9 -8.84 -38.13 18.65
N LEU A 10 -9.38 -36.91 18.78
CA LEU A 10 -9.35 -35.90 17.72
C LEU A 10 -8.09 -35.05 17.89
N GLU A 11 -7.05 -35.34 17.09
CA GLU A 11 -5.82 -34.56 17.03
C GLU A 11 -6.13 -33.20 16.38
N ILE A 12 -6.12 -32.13 17.18
CA ILE A 12 -6.32 -30.76 16.69
C ILE A 12 -4.98 -30.25 16.14
N PHE A 13 -4.80 -30.28 14.82
CA PHE A 13 -3.66 -29.62 14.18
C PHE A 13 -3.84 -28.09 14.25
N ALA A 14 -3.04 -27.43 15.09
CA ALA A 14 -2.96 -25.97 15.13
C ALA A 14 -2.09 -25.48 13.97
N PHE A 15 -2.69 -24.81 12.99
CA PHE A 15 -1.95 -24.15 11.92
C PHE A 15 -1.46 -22.77 12.40
N PRO A 16 -0.16 -22.45 12.21
CA PRO A 16 0.35 -21.12 12.53
C PRO A 16 -0.38 -20.08 11.67
N GLN A 17 -1.02 -19.12 12.32
CA GLN A 17 -1.63 -17.99 11.64
C GLN A 17 -0.51 -17.03 11.23
N LEU A 18 -0.30 -16.88 9.92
CA LEU A 18 0.57 -15.81 9.41
C LEU A 18 -0.14 -14.48 9.69
N THR A 19 0.43 -13.69 10.58
CA THR A 19 -0.03 -12.31 10.77
C THR A 19 0.37 -11.52 9.52
N SER A 20 -0.60 -11.02 8.76
CA SER A 20 -0.33 -10.03 7.71
C SER A 20 -0.29 -8.66 8.37
N ALA A 21 0.81 -7.93 8.24
CA ALA A 21 0.83 -6.52 8.59
C ALA A 21 -0.20 -5.81 7.70
N GLN A 22 -1.28 -5.31 8.29
CA GLN A 22 -2.25 -4.50 7.56
C GLN A 22 -1.57 -3.16 7.26
N PRO A 23 -1.39 -2.77 5.98
CA PRO A 23 -0.89 -1.44 5.68
C PRO A 23 -1.87 -0.42 6.26
N ALA A 24 -1.36 0.52 7.04
CA ALA A 24 -2.15 1.66 7.47
C ALA A 24 -2.48 2.48 6.22
N ASN A 25 -3.76 2.64 5.90
CA ASN A 25 -4.19 3.61 4.90
C ASN A 25 -4.02 4.99 5.52
N VAL A 26 -3.02 5.73 5.07
CA VAL A 26 -2.71 7.08 5.54
C VAL A 26 -2.88 8.03 4.37
N ASP A 27 -3.67 9.07 4.56
CA ASP A 27 -3.75 10.19 3.63
C ASP A 27 -2.82 11.31 4.11
N ILE A 28 -1.94 11.77 3.23
CA ILE A 28 -0.95 12.80 3.55
C ILE A 28 -1.51 14.16 3.10
N VAL A 29 -1.67 15.12 4.01
CA VAL A 29 -2.21 16.45 3.67
C VAL A 29 -1.10 17.50 3.71
N VAL A 30 -0.94 18.24 2.61
CA VAL A 30 -0.02 19.39 2.52
C VAL A 30 -0.77 20.67 2.80
N ASN A 31 -0.42 21.35 3.91
CA ASN A 31 -1.00 22.65 4.28
C ASN A 31 -0.18 23.86 3.76
N SER A 32 0.86 23.63 2.97
CA SER A 32 1.57 24.69 2.24
C SER A 32 0.89 24.90 0.89
N ASN A 33 0.70 26.15 0.48
CA ASN A 33 0.19 26.53 -0.84
C ASN A 33 1.27 27.12 -1.77
N GLN A 34 2.54 26.99 -1.41
CA GLN A 34 3.66 27.53 -2.18
C GLN A 34 3.91 26.73 -3.46
N ASP A 35 3.60 25.44 -3.45
CA ASP A 35 3.73 24.54 -4.59
C ASP A 35 2.40 24.42 -5.34
N THR A 36 2.45 24.38 -6.67
CA THR A 36 1.29 24.16 -7.55
C THR A 36 1.53 22.90 -8.35
N ILE A 37 0.45 22.18 -8.69
CA ILE A 37 0.50 21.03 -9.59
C ILE A 37 0.60 21.58 -11.01
N GLN A 38 1.72 21.39 -11.66
CA GLN A 38 1.93 21.85 -13.03
C GLN A 38 2.90 20.90 -13.73
N PRO A 39 2.52 20.34 -14.90
CA PRO A 39 3.43 19.49 -15.64
C PRO A 39 4.63 20.29 -16.15
N ASP A 40 5.79 20.05 -15.53
CA ASP A 40 7.05 20.73 -15.85
C ASP A 40 8.26 19.78 -15.74
N GLU A 41 9.46 20.25 -15.42
CA GLU A 41 10.66 19.41 -15.35
C GLU A 41 10.96 18.88 -13.94
N PHE A 42 10.24 19.32 -12.91
CA PHE A 42 10.50 19.06 -11.50
C PHE A 42 9.26 18.51 -10.80
N VAL A 43 9.42 17.46 -10.01
CA VAL A 43 8.35 16.99 -9.12
C VAL A 43 8.39 17.80 -7.83
N THR A 44 7.34 18.56 -7.54
CA THR A 44 7.19 19.30 -6.29
C THR A 44 6.71 18.40 -5.13
N LEU A 45 6.84 18.90 -3.89
CA LEU A 45 6.37 18.16 -2.71
C LEU A 45 4.85 17.89 -2.77
N ARG A 46 4.07 18.84 -3.28
CA ARG A 46 2.62 18.69 -3.45
C ARG A 46 2.29 17.58 -4.43
N GLU A 47 2.94 17.54 -5.59
CA GLU A 47 2.74 16.50 -6.61
C GLU A 47 3.14 15.12 -6.08
N ALA A 48 4.29 15.00 -5.44
CA ALA A 48 4.75 13.74 -4.84
C ALA A 48 3.72 13.16 -3.86
N ILE A 49 3.13 14.03 -3.03
CA ILE A 49 2.13 13.63 -2.04
C ILE A 49 0.82 13.21 -2.70
N GLU A 50 0.35 13.96 -3.70
CA GLU A 50 -0.87 13.59 -4.42
C GLU A 50 -0.73 12.31 -5.24
N ILE A 51 0.46 12.03 -5.76
CA ILE A 51 0.77 10.75 -6.41
C ILE A 51 0.64 9.61 -5.41
N VAL A 52 1.24 9.74 -4.22
CA VAL A 52 1.18 8.71 -3.16
C VAL A 52 -0.25 8.51 -2.63
N ASN A 53 -1.02 9.60 -2.50
CA ASN A 53 -2.43 9.53 -2.12
C ASN A 53 -3.34 9.03 -3.27
N GLY A 54 -2.81 8.90 -4.49
CA GLY A 54 -3.58 8.47 -5.67
C GLY A 54 -4.55 9.51 -6.23
N THR A 55 -4.41 10.78 -5.85
CA THR A 55 -5.24 11.90 -6.35
C THR A 55 -4.66 12.56 -7.61
N LEU A 56 -3.35 12.47 -7.83
CA LEU A 56 -2.68 12.93 -9.05
C LEU A 56 -2.24 11.72 -9.91
N PRO A 57 -2.92 11.43 -11.02
CA PRO A 57 -2.55 10.31 -11.88
C PRO A 57 -1.30 10.64 -12.70
N LEU A 58 -0.45 9.64 -12.91
CA LEU A 58 0.86 9.79 -13.56
C LEU A 58 0.79 10.33 -15.00
N ASN A 59 -0.35 10.23 -15.68
CA ASN A 59 -0.55 10.77 -17.02
C ASN A 59 -0.74 12.29 -17.06
N GLN A 60 -0.96 12.93 -15.90
CA GLN A 60 -1.00 14.39 -15.76
C GLN A 60 0.40 15.00 -15.56
N LEU A 61 1.40 14.17 -15.25
CA LEU A 61 2.80 14.58 -15.18
C LEU A 61 3.41 14.72 -16.57
N SER A 62 4.41 15.58 -16.69
CA SER A 62 5.24 15.67 -17.89
C SER A 62 6.05 14.39 -18.11
N GLN A 63 6.62 14.23 -19.31
CA GLN A 63 7.53 13.12 -19.58
C GLN A 63 8.81 13.15 -18.73
N ALA A 64 9.25 14.33 -18.28
CA ALA A 64 10.42 14.47 -17.42
C ALA A 64 10.11 13.97 -16.01
N GLU A 65 8.99 14.42 -15.44
CA GLU A 65 8.53 14.03 -14.10
C GLU A 65 8.20 12.53 -14.01
N GLN A 66 7.53 11.97 -15.02
CA GLN A 66 7.23 10.54 -15.08
C GLN A 66 8.51 9.69 -14.95
N LYS A 67 9.64 10.14 -15.52
CA LYS A 67 10.92 9.42 -15.39
C LYS A 67 11.45 9.42 -13.96
N LEU A 68 11.22 10.49 -13.21
CA LEU A 68 11.64 10.62 -11.81
C LEU A 68 10.83 9.72 -10.88
N VAL A 69 9.54 9.52 -11.19
CA VAL A 69 8.62 8.71 -10.38
C VAL A 69 8.68 7.23 -10.74
N ILE A 70 8.67 6.90 -12.04
CA ILE A 70 8.62 5.51 -12.54
C ILE A 70 10.00 4.84 -12.44
N GLY A 71 11.10 5.59 -12.50
CA GLY A 71 12.46 5.07 -12.42
C GLY A 71 12.93 4.66 -11.02
N HIS A 72 12.13 4.92 -9.97
CA HIS A 72 12.53 4.73 -8.57
C HIS A 72 11.85 3.52 -7.89
N SER A 73 11.44 2.51 -8.66
CA SER A 73 11.00 1.22 -8.13
C SER A 73 12.20 0.27 -7.97
N SER A 74 12.76 0.17 -6.76
CA SER A 74 13.69 -0.91 -6.36
C SER A 74 12.94 -2.07 -5.73
#